data_AF-A0A3S9B5R1-F1
#
_entry.id   AF-A0A3S9B5R1-F1
#
_cell.length_a   1.000
_cell.length_b   1.000
_cell.length_c   1.000
_cell.angle_alpha   90.00
_cell.angle_beta   90.00
_cell.angle_gamma   90.00
#
_symmetry.space_group_name_H-M   'P 1'
#
loop_
_entity.id
_entity.type
_entity.pdbx_description
1 polymer ?
#
loop_
_entity_poly.entity_id
_entity_poly.type
_entity_poly.pdbx_seq_one_letter_code
_entity_poly.pdbx_strand_id
1 'polypeptide(L)' 'MAAIKKGITHRLADRMRLLDASGITVTRETLAGFENCSVALIARFENDAKAIARRASVRSVVR' A
#
# COMPACT_ATOMS: atom_id res chain seq x y z
N MET A 1 7.06 6.58 17.91
CA MET A 1 7.01 5.35 17.09
C MET A 1 5.76 5.21 16.21
N ALA A 2 4.55 5.62 16.62
CA ALA A 2 3.30 5.37 15.87
C ALA A 2 3.11 6.17 14.56
N ALA A 3 3.67 7.38 14.46
CA ALA A 3 3.53 8.24 13.28
C ALA A 3 4.29 7.71 12.05
N ILE A 4 5.47 7.12 12.27
CA ILE A 4 6.31 6.54 11.20
C ILE A 4 5.59 5.34 10.58
N LYS A 5 5.01 4.47 11.42
CA LYS A 5 4.21 3.32 10.97
C LYS A 5 3.03 3.79 10.10
N LYS A 6 2.24 4.76 10.58
CA LYS A 6 1.11 5.30 9.81
C LYS A 6 1.53 5.90 8.47
N GLY A 7 2.65 6.63 8.43
CA GLY A 7 3.16 7.23 7.20
C GLY A 7 3.52 6.18 6.15
N ILE A 8 4.25 5.14 6.54
CA ILE A 8 4.64 4.04 5.63
C ILE A 8 3.42 3.29 5.12
N THR A 9 2.47 2.94 5.99
CA THR A 9 1.25 2.20 5.60
C THR A 9 0.38 2.99 4.62
N HIS A 10 0.24 4.30 4.82
CA HIS A 10 -0.53 5.15 3.90
C HIS A 10 0.15 5.31 2.53
N ARG A 11 1.48 5.53 2.50
CA ARG A 11 2.23 5.59 1.25
C ARG A 11 2.12 4.29 0.45
N LEU A 12 2.24 3.15 1.14
CA LEU A 12 2.01 1.83 0.57
C LEU A 12 0.61 1.72 -0.02
N ALA A 13 -0.44 2.08 0.73
CA ALA A 13 -1.81 2.00 0.27
C ALA A 13 -2.07 2.83 -1.00
N ASP A 14 -1.52 4.05 -1.08
CA ASP A 14 -1.63 4.90 -2.27
C ASP A 14 -0.85 4.31 -3.45
N ARG A 15 0.35 3.77 -3.22
CA ARG A 15 1.16 3.12 -4.26
C ARG A 15 0.43 1.90 -4.83
N MET A 16 -0.15 1.07 -3.96
CA MET A 16 -0.94 -0.09 -4.35
C MET A 16 -2.12 0.33 -5.24
N ARG A 17 -2.81 1.43 -4.91
CA ARG A 17 -3.93 1.96 -5.72
C ARG A 17 -3.47 2.49 -7.07
N LEU A 18 -2.37 3.22 -7.12
CA LEU A 18 -1.81 3.74 -8.37
C LEU A 18 -1.39 2.62 -9.31
N LEU A 19 -0.74 1.59 -8.79
CA LEU A 19 -0.31 0.43 -9.58
C LEU A 19 -1.51 -0.40 -10.04
N ASP A 20 -2.50 -0.62 -9.18
CA ASP A 20 -3.76 -1.32 -9.51
C ASP A 20 -4.56 -0.57 -10.59
N ALA A 21 -4.66 0.75 -10.48
CA ALA A 21 -5.28 1.61 -11.50
C ALA A 21 -4.52 1.61 -12.84
N SER A 22 -3.21 1.35 -12.79
CA SER A 22 -2.35 1.24 -13.99
C SER A 22 -2.37 -0.17 -14.60
N GLY A 23 -3.14 -1.12 -14.03
CA GLY A 23 -3.18 -2.51 -14.46
C GLY A 23 -1.89 -3.30 -14.19
N ILE A 24 -1.01 -2.77 -13.32
CA ILE A 24 0.25 -3.42 -12.96
C ILE A 24 0.01 -4.32 -11.76
N THR A 25 0.39 -5.59 -11.89
CA THR A 25 0.35 -6.55 -10.79
C THR A 25 1.26 -6.09 -9.65
N VAL A 26 0.67 -5.77 -8.51
CA VAL A 26 1.41 -5.32 -7.33
C VAL A 26 2.01 -6.52 -6.60
N THR A 27 3.32 -6.73 -6.73
CA THR A 27 4.05 -7.71 -5.91
C THR A 27 4.76 -7.06 -4.73
N ARG A 28 5.16 -7.88 -3.76
CA ARG A 28 5.94 -7.42 -2.60
C ARG A 28 7.30 -6.89 -3.01
N GLU A 29 7.93 -7.46 -4.05
CA GLU A 29 9.21 -6.96 -4.55
C GLU A 29 9.05 -5.58 -5.21
N THR A 30 7.98 -5.38 -5.97
CA THR A 30 7.69 -4.07 -6.57
C THR A 30 7.54 -2.99 -5.48
N LEU A 31 6.79 -3.29 -4.42
CA LEU A 31 6.59 -2.35 -3.31
C LEU A 31 7.87 -2.12 -2.51
N ALA A 32 8.67 -3.17 -2.29
CA ALA A 32 9.98 -3.07 -1.63
C ALA A 32 10.96 -2.20 -2.42
N GLY A 33 11.00 -2.34 -3.74
CA GLY A 33 11.83 -1.53 -4.63
C GLY A 33 11.43 -0.06 -4.62
N PHE A 34 10.14 0.26 -4.52
CA PHE A 34 9.67 1.64 -4.48
C PHE A 34 9.91 2.35 -3.15
N GLU A 35 9.68 1.66 -2.02
CA GLU A 35 9.87 2.27 -0.68
C GLU A 35 11.30 2.08 -0.15
N ASN A 36 12.19 1.44 -0.92
CA ASN A 36 13.56 1.12 -0.51
C ASN A 36 13.60 0.42 0.87
N CYS A 37 12.64 -0.47 1.08
CA CYS A 37 12.38 -1.16 2.34
C CYS A 37 12.53 -2.67 2.16
N SER A 38 12.86 -3.39 3.24
CA SER A 38 12.94 -4.85 3.16
C SER A 38 11.57 -5.47 2.90
N VAL A 39 11.55 -6.56 2.11
CA VAL A 39 10.32 -7.31 1.79
C VAL A 39 9.62 -7.79 3.07
N ALA A 40 10.39 -8.17 4.09
CA ALA A 40 9.88 -8.56 5.40
C ALA A 40 9.11 -7.42 6.08
N LEU A 41 9.58 -6.17 5.94
CA LEU A 41 8.90 -5.00 6.49
C LEU A 41 7.61 -4.70 5.73
N ILE A 42 7.65 -4.78 4.39
CA ILE A 42 6.46 -4.64 3.53
C ILE A 42 5.40 -5.67 3.92
N ALA A 43 5.78 -6.95 4.10
CA ALA A 43 4.85 -8.01 4.45
C ALA A 43 4.11 -7.74 5.78
N ARG A 44 4.76 -7.07 6.75
CA ARG A 44 4.12 -6.69 8.03
C ARG A 44 3.08 -5.58 7.87
N PHE A 45 3.22 -4.71 6.87
CA PHE A 45 2.31 -3.59 6.64
C PHE A 45 1.38 -3.80 5.44
N GLU A 46 1.60 -4.81 4.62
CA GLU A 46 0.83 -5.11 3.41
C GLU A 46 -0.65 -5.32 3.72
N ASN A 47 -0.98 -6.08 4.77
CA ASN A 47 -2.37 -6.35 5.15
C ASN A 47 -3.10 -5.07 5.57
N ASP A 48 -2.46 -4.23 6.39
CA ASP A 48 -3.01 -2.94 6.81
C ASP A 48 -3.18 -1.99 5.61
N ALA A 49 -2.17 -1.94 4.73
CA ALA A 49 -2.20 -1.11 3.53
C ALA A 49 -3.28 -1.56 2.53
N LYS A 50 -3.45 -2.87 2.30
CA LYS A 50 -4.53 -3.44 1.47
C LYS A 50 -5.90 -3.09 2.03
N ALA A 51 -6.09 -3.20 3.34
CA ALA A 51 -7.36 -2.85 3.98
C ALA A 51 -7.70 -1.36 3.77
N ILE A 52 -6.72 -0.47 3.93
CA ILE A 52 -6.89 0.97 3.68
C ILE A 52 -7.16 1.25 2.21
N ALA A 53 -6.38 0.67 1.29
CA ALA A 53 -6.53 0.83 -0.15
C ALA A 53 -7.92 0.41 -0.63
N ARG A 54 -8.42 -0.76 -0.16
CA ARG A 54 -9.79 -1.23 -0.45
C ARG A 54 -10.84 -0.29 0.10
N ARG A 55 -10.73 0.10 1.37
CA ARG A 55 -11.72 0.96 2.04
C ARG A 55 -11.83 2.32 1.38
N ALA A 56 -10.71 2.89 0.97
CA ALA A 56 -10.69 4.14 0.25
C ALA A 56 -11.22 3.97 -1.19
N SER A 57 -10.99 2.82 -1.85
CA SER A 57 -11.52 2.54 -3.21
C SER A 57 -13.04 2.41 -3.18
N VAL A 58 -13.58 1.67 -2.21
CA VAL A 58 -15.03 1.59 -1.97
C VAL A 58 -15.61 3.00 -1.76
N ARG A 59 -14.92 3.85 -0.98
CA ARG A 59 -15.37 5.23 -0.77
C ARG A 59 -15.37 6.09 -2.03
N SER A 60 -14.47 5.84 -2.99
CA SER A 60 -14.47 6.57 -4.27
C SER A 60 -15.52 6.06 -5.25
N VAL A 61 -15.91 4.77 -5.18
CA VAL A 61 -16.96 4.19 -6.04
C VAL A 61 -18.37 4.58 -5.57
N VAL A 62 -18.58 4.74 -4.26
CA VAL A 62 -19.90 5.08 -3.68
C VAL A 62 -20.23 6.58 -3.79
N ARG A 63 -19.29 7.43 -4.27
CA ARG A 63 -19.46 8.89 -4.31
C ARG A 63 -20.02 9.38 -5.64
#